data_AF-A0A9W9YQW3-F1
#
_entry.id   AF-A0A9W9YQW3-F1
#
_cell.length_a   1.000
_cell.length_b   1.000
_cell.length_c   1.000
_cell.angle_alpha   90.00
_cell.angle_beta   90.00
_cell.angle_gamma   90.00
#
_symmetry.space_group_name_H-M   'P 1'
#
loop_
_entity.id
_entity.type
_entity.pdbx_description
1 polymer ?
#
loop_
_entity_poly.entity_id
_entity_poly.type
_entity_poly.pdbx_seq_one_letter_code
_entity_poly.pdbx_strand_id
1 'polypeptide(L)' 'MSLIVYVALLLGFVASSKACSCMPTHPQASFCKADFVIRTKVLSQEVQGDKLVYRPANPENIQGRIKPQPD' A
#
# COMPACT_ATOMS: atom_id res chain seq x y z
N MET A 1 -3.62 36.15 20.70
CA MET A 1 -3.17 35.03 21.55
C MET A 1 -4.00 33.76 21.30
N SER A 2 -5.34 33.81 21.33
CA SER A 2 -6.19 32.61 21.11
C SER A 2 -6.25 32.10 19.65
N LEU A 3 -6.38 33.01 18.66
CA LEU A 3 -6.51 32.65 17.24
C LEU A 3 -5.28 31.92 16.65
N ILE A 4 -4.08 32.37 17.01
CA ILE A 4 -2.82 31.78 16.50
C ILE A 4 -2.67 30.34 17.00
N VAL A 5 -3.04 30.08 18.25
CA VAL A 5 -3.01 28.73 18.85
C VAL A 5 -4.01 27.81 18.16
N TYR A 6 -5.23 28.28 17.87
CA TYR A 6 -6.22 27.52 17.11
C TYR A 6 -5.74 27.17 15.71
N VAL A 7 -5.15 28.13 14.99
CA VAL A 7 -4.61 27.90 13.65
C VAL A 7 -3.46 26.90 13.67
N ALA A 8 -2.55 27.02 14.64
CA ALA A 8 -1.44 26.08 14.81
C ALA A 8 -1.93 24.65 15.11
N LEU A 9 -2.96 24.52 15.96
CA LEU A 9 -3.59 23.23 16.28
C LEU A 9 -4.20 22.57 15.04
N LEU A 10 -4.95 23.34 14.23
CA LEU A 10 -5.59 22.85 13.01
C LEU A 10 -4.56 22.39 11.97
N LEU A 11 -3.49 23.16 11.77
CA LEU A 11 -2.40 22.80 10.86
C LEU A 11 -1.69 21.51 11.27
N GLY A 12 -1.43 21.32 12.56
CA GLY A 12 -0.84 20.08 13.09
C GLY A 12 -1.72 18.86 12.87
N PHE A 13 -3.04 19.01 12.99
CA PHE A 13 -4.00 17.93 12.78
C PHE A 13 -4.08 17.50 11.30
N VAL A 14 -4.09 18.47 10.38
CA VAL A 14 -4.09 18.23 8.93
C VAL A 14 -2.78 17.59 8.44
N ALA A 15 -1.64 17.94 9.05
CA ALA A 15 -0.36 17.30 8.73
C ALA A 15 -0.33 15.82 9.18
N SER A 16 -0.95 15.53 10.32
CA SER A 16 -0.99 14.18 10.90
C SER A 16 -1.99 13.24 10.22
N SER A 17 -2.97 13.78 9.48
CA SER A 17 -3.98 12.99 8.78
C SER A 17 -3.52 12.42 7.43
N LYS A 18 -2.23 12.60 7.06
CA LYS A 18 -1.63 12.02 5.84
C LYS A 18 -1.35 10.51 5.92
N ALA A 19 -2.15 9.76 6.68
CA ALA A 19 -2.22 8.31 6.57
C ALA A 19 -3.31 7.94 5.56
N CYS A 20 -3.11 6.89 4.74
CA CYS A 20 -4.26 6.37 3.98
C CYS A 20 -5.24 5.71 4.95
N SER A 21 -6.48 6.19 4.98
CA SER A 21 -7.60 5.48 5.60
C SER A 21 -8.22 4.52 4.58
N CYS A 22 -7.43 3.51 4.20
CA CYS A 22 -7.82 2.51 3.23
C CYS A 22 -8.52 1.35 3.99
N MET A 23 -9.83 1.13 3.78
CA MET A 23 -10.55 0.00 4.42
C MET A 23 -10.23 -1.33 3.69
N PRO A 24 -9.89 -2.42 4.41
CA PRO A 24 -9.58 -3.69 3.77
C PRO A 24 -10.79 -4.24 3.00
N THR A 25 -10.59 -4.56 1.72
CA THR A 25 -11.61 -5.18 0.87
C THR A 25 -11.71 -6.68 1.14
N HIS A 26 -12.90 -7.27 0.90
CA HIS A 26 -13.09 -8.72 0.98
C HIS A 26 -12.04 -9.47 0.11
N PRO A 27 -11.40 -10.55 0.60
CA PRO A 27 -10.34 -11.25 -0.14
C PRO A 27 -10.74 -11.69 -1.56
N GLN A 28 -11.98 -12.17 -1.72
CA GLN A 28 -12.51 -12.56 -3.04
C GLN A 28 -12.63 -11.35 -3.99
N ALA A 29 -13.05 -10.19 -3.48
CA ALA A 29 -13.16 -8.98 -4.30
C ALA A 29 -11.78 -8.47 -4.72
N SER A 30 -10.78 -8.57 -3.85
CA SER A 30 -9.39 -8.23 -4.18
C SER A 30 -8.82 -9.19 -5.24
N PHE A 31 -9.04 -10.50 -5.07
CA PHE A 31 -8.64 -11.51 -6.05
C PHE A 31 -9.28 -11.30 -7.43
N CYS A 32 -10.58 -11.00 -7.47
CA CYS A 32 -11.29 -10.79 -8.74
C CYS A 32 -10.88 -9.51 -9.46
N LYS A 33 -10.50 -8.45 -8.72
CA LYS A 33 -10.09 -7.15 -9.30
C LYS A 33 -8.61 -7.11 -9.69
N ALA A 34 -7.78 -8.02 -9.17
CA ALA A 34 -6.36 -8.06 -9.47
C ALA A 34 -6.08 -8.71 -10.83
N ASP A 35 -5.06 -8.20 -11.53
CA ASP A 35 -4.55 -8.76 -12.79
C ASP A 35 -3.74 -10.04 -12.55
N PHE A 36 -2.97 -10.07 -11.46
CA PHE A 36 -2.19 -11.23 -11.03
C PHE A 36 -2.19 -11.35 -9.51
N VAL A 37 -2.04 -12.58 -9.01
CA VAL A 37 -1.94 -12.87 -7.58
C VAL A 37 -0.78 -13.82 -7.36
N ILE A 38 0.14 -13.43 -6.48
CA ILE A 38 1.38 -14.16 -6.18
C ILE A 38 1.49 -14.45 -4.69
N ARG A 39 2.20 -15.53 -4.36
CA ARG A 39 2.63 -15.81 -2.98
C ARG A 39 4.15 -15.75 -2.94
N THR A 40 4.70 -14.85 -2.13
CA THR A 40 6.15 -14.70 -1.97
C THR A 40 6.53 -14.36 -0.53
N LYS A 41 7.79 -14.62 -0.16
CA LYS A 41 8.37 -14.25 1.12
C LYS A 41 9.22 -13.00 0.93
N VAL A 42 8.98 -11.94 1.71
CA VAL A 42 9.78 -10.71 1.67
C VAL A 42 11.07 -10.91 2.48
N LEU A 43 12.22 -10.58 1.91
CA LEU A 43 13.51 -10.60 2.62
C LEU A 43 14.01 -9.23 3.03
N SER A 44 13.78 -8.23 2.18
CA SER A 44 14.27 -6.87 2.41
C SER A 44 13.28 -5.84 1.89
N GLN A 45 13.36 -4.65 2.47
CA GLN A 45 12.58 -3.47 2.14
C GLN A 45 13.56 -2.32 1.94
N GLU A 46 13.49 -1.68 0.78
CA GLU A 46 14.33 -0.55 0.39
C GLU A 46 13.42 0.63 0.01
N VAL A 47 13.79 1.84 0.45
CA VAL A 47 13.10 3.07 0.07
C VAL A 47 13.83 3.66 -1.13
N GLN A 48 13.16 3.73 -2.29
CA GLN A 48 13.67 4.37 -3.50
C GLN A 48 12.84 5.62 -3.77
N GLY A 49 13.34 6.78 -3.30
CA GLY A 49 12.60 8.04 -3.33
C GLY A 49 11.34 7.97 -2.46
N ASP A 50 10.18 8.29 -3.05
CA ASP A 50 8.87 8.19 -2.37
C ASP A 50 8.25 6.79 -2.47
N LYS A 51 8.95 5.81 -3.06
CA LYS A 51 8.44 4.45 -3.26
C LYS A 51 9.09 3.45 -2.32
N LEU A 52 8.26 2.63 -1.72
CA LEU A 52 8.70 1.46 -0.97
C LEU A 52 8.83 0.24 -1.88
N VAL A 53 10.03 -0.34 -1.95
CA VAL A 53 10.36 -1.49 -2.79
C VAL A 53 10.66 -2.69 -1.91
N TYR A 54 10.00 -3.81 -2.18
CA TYR A 54 10.19 -5.07 -1.45
C TYR A 54 10.94 -6.08 -2.31
N ARG A 55 12.00 -6.68 -1.76
CA ARG A 55 12.77 -7.74 -2.44
C ARG A 55 12.28 -9.12 -1.97
N PRO A 56 11.78 -9.98 -2.88
CA PRO A 56 11.33 -11.33 -2.55
C PRO A 56 12.52 -12.28 -2.32
N ALA A 57 12.26 -13.37 -1.59
CA ALA A 57 13.26 -14.40 -1.27
C ALA A 57 13.66 -15.27 -2.44
N ASN A 58 12.71 -15.48 -3.35
CA ASN A 58 12.90 -16.29 -4.52
C ASN A 58 12.16 -15.61 -5.69
N PRO A 59 12.87 -14.86 -6.56
CA PRO A 59 12.26 -14.16 -7.68
C PRO A 59 11.84 -15.11 -8.83
N GLU A 60 12.42 -16.31 -8.90
CA GLU A 60 12.12 -17.32 -9.93
C GLU A 60 10.92 -18.22 -9.55
N ASN A 61 10.58 -18.30 -8.25
CA ASN A 61 9.40 -19.05 -7.74
C ASN A 61 8.24 -18.12 -7.37
N ILE A 62 8.04 -17.04 -8.12
CA ILE A 62 6.81 -16.26 -8.00
C ILE A 62 5.69 -17.11 -8.62
N GLN A 63 5.12 -18.01 -7.82
CA GLN A 63 4.00 -18.87 -8.21
C GLN A 63 2.74 -18.01 -8.34
N GLY A 64 2.68 -17.23 -9.41
CA GLY A 64 1.53 -16.44 -9.78
C GLY A 64 0.57 -17.26 -10.63
N ARG A 65 -0.72 -17.24 -10.30
CA ARG A 65 -1.74 -17.55 -11.31
C ARG A 65 -2.00 -16.25 -12.04
N ILE A 66 -1.60 -16.18 -13.31
CA ILE A 66 -2.09 -15.14 -14.21
C ILE A 66 -3.59 -15.41 -14.37
N LYS A 67 -4.43 -14.42 -14.08
CA LYS A 67 -5.85 -14.58 -14.41
C LYS A 67 -5.96 -14.61 -15.94
N PRO A 68 -6.76 -15.52 -16.53
CA PRO A 68 -7.09 -15.43 -17.95
C PRO A 68 -7.62 -14.01 -18.22
N GLN A 69 -6.99 -13.30 -19.15
CA GLN A 69 -7.47 -12.00 -19.61
C GLN A 69 -8.85 -12.25 -20.24
N PRO A 70 -9.93 -11.62 -19.77
CA PRO A 70 -11.19 -11.68 -20.48
C PRO A 70 -10.99 -10.99 -21.84
N ASP A 71 -11.30 -11.72 -22.91
CA ASP A 71 -11.25 -11.28 -24.31
C ASP A 71 -12.01 -9.97 -24.56
#